data_AF-A0A2E0LC90-F1
#
_entry.id   AF-A0A2E0LC90-F1
#
_cell.length_a   1.000
_cell.length_b   1.000
_cell.length_c   1.000
_cell.angle_alpha   90.00
_cell.angle_beta   90.00
_cell.angle_gamma   90.00
#
_symmetry.space_group_name_H-M   'P 1'
#
loop_
_entity.id
_entity.type
_entity.pdbx_description
1 polymer ?
#
loop_
_entity_poly.entity_id
_entity_poly.type
_entity_poly.pdbx_seq_one_letter_code
_entity_poly.pdbx_strand_id
1 'polypeptide(L)'
;MDYSAAVEQLKSPSTWCKGAAALAEIGESQALVPLMQAYETPGEASRGCLLDAMDALDPVAGALEMVNADDDEVRRLGVHLMELFPDERYLEMLERMITRETGPVHRQALRTLTTQYQTAAWEAIVARLLASDDLDVRTMAVDHLARRTTDSAADALRSHLPHETNPDLKARIEQSL
;
A
#
# COMPACT_ATOMS: atom_id res chain seq x y z
N MET A 1 12.99 28.44 -6.79
CA MET A 1 11.51 28.51 -6.72
C MET A 1 11.14 28.27 -5.28
N ASP A 2 10.20 29.01 -4.69
CA ASP A 2 9.77 28.70 -3.32
C ASP A 2 8.78 27.52 -3.29
N TYR A 3 8.48 27.01 -2.09
CA TYR A 3 7.63 25.85 -1.90
C TYR A 3 6.24 26.01 -2.53
N SER A 4 5.58 27.15 -2.28
CA SER A 4 4.24 27.41 -2.80
C SER A 4 4.24 27.45 -4.33
N ALA A 5 5.19 28.14 -4.94
CA ALA A 5 5.33 28.20 -6.39
C ALA A 5 5.64 26.82 -7.00
N ALA A 6 6.36 25.96 -6.29
CA ALA A 6 6.63 24.59 -6.73
C ALA A 6 5.38 23.70 -6.68
N VAL A 7 4.58 23.79 -5.61
CA VAL A 7 3.28 23.11 -5.52
C VAL A 7 2.33 23.59 -6.62
N GLU A 8 2.31 24.88 -6.96
CA GLU A 8 1.47 25.39 -8.06
C GLU A 8 1.83 24.75 -9.41
N GLN A 9 3.10 24.41 -9.67
CA GLN A 9 3.48 23.69 -10.89
C GLN A 9 2.91 22.27 -10.96
N LEU A 10 2.53 21.66 -9.83
CA LEU A 10 1.97 20.31 -9.81
C LEU A 10 0.51 20.25 -10.29
N LYS A 11 -0.18 21.39 -10.43
CA LYS A 11 -1.57 21.45 -10.91
C LYS A 11 -1.75 21.13 -12.40
N SER A 12 -0.67 21.13 -13.18
CA SER A 12 -0.72 20.81 -14.61
C SER A 12 0.32 19.76 -14.98
N PRO A 13 -0.07 18.68 -15.71
CA PRO A 13 0.86 17.64 -16.15
C PRO A 13 2.05 18.16 -16.95
N SER A 14 1.87 19.22 -17.74
CA SER A 14 2.94 19.86 -18.52
C SER A 14 4.03 20.52 -17.67
N THR A 15 3.77 20.78 -16.38
CA THR A 15 4.70 21.44 -15.46
C THR A 15 5.12 20.57 -14.29
N TRP A 16 4.66 19.32 -14.20
CA TRP A 16 4.97 18.39 -13.12
C TRP A 16 6.47 18.29 -12.84
N CYS A 17 7.30 18.01 -13.84
CA CYS A 17 8.71 17.78 -13.59
C CYS A 17 9.44 19.02 -13.08
N LYS A 18 8.99 20.22 -13.45
CA LYS A 18 9.54 21.46 -12.92
C LYS A 18 9.17 21.65 -11.45
N GLY A 19 7.91 21.38 -11.09
CA GLY A 19 7.45 21.43 -9.70
C GLY A 19 8.13 20.37 -8.83
N ALA A 20 8.17 19.13 -9.31
CA ALA A 20 8.75 18.00 -8.61
C ALA A 20 10.24 18.19 -8.34
N ALA A 21 11.01 18.63 -9.34
CA ALA A 21 12.43 18.93 -9.16
C ALA A 21 12.65 20.04 -8.12
N ALA A 22 11.85 21.11 -8.17
CA ALA A 22 11.95 22.19 -7.19
C ALA A 22 11.60 21.73 -5.75
N LEU A 23 10.60 20.86 -5.58
CA LEU A 23 10.25 20.31 -4.27
C LEU A 23 11.33 19.38 -3.72
N ALA A 24 11.92 18.55 -4.58
CA ALA A 24 13.06 17.70 -4.21
C ALA A 24 14.27 18.53 -3.78
N GLU A 25 14.57 19.64 -4.48
CA GLU A 25 15.64 20.57 -4.10
C GLU A 25 15.37 21.27 -2.76
N ILE A 26 14.10 21.57 -2.45
CA ILE A 26 13.70 22.15 -1.17
C ILE A 26 13.87 21.13 -0.03
N GLY A 27 13.58 19.85 -0.28
CA GLY A 27 13.91 18.76 0.64
C GLY A 27 12.97 18.60 1.85
N GLU A 28 11.77 19.19 1.80
CA GLU A 28 10.80 19.10 2.89
C GLU A 28 9.81 17.95 2.68
N SER A 29 9.71 17.02 3.64
CA SER A 29 8.86 15.81 3.53
C SER A 29 7.38 16.11 3.30
N GLN A 30 6.89 17.28 3.75
CA GLN A 30 5.51 17.73 3.49
C GLN A 30 5.17 17.83 1.99
N ALA A 31 6.18 17.89 1.10
CA ALA A 31 5.98 17.86 -0.35
C ALA A 31 5.44 16.51 -0.87
N LEU A 32 5.54 15.43 -0.10
CA LEU A 32 5.02 14.11 -0.50
C LEU A 32 3.51 14.12 -0.71
N VAL A 33 2.76 14.90 0.08
CA VAL A 33 1.30 15.03 -0.09
C VAL A 33 0.93 15.61 -1.47
N PRO A 34 1.36 16.82 -1.87
CA PRO A 34 1.02 17.36 -3.18
C PRO A 34 1.64 16.56 -4.35
N LEU A 35 2.80 15.93 -4.16
CA LEU A 35 3.38 15.01 -5.16
C LEU A 35 2.47 13.80 -5.39
N MET A 36 1.94 13.19 -4.33
CA MET A 36 1.02 12.05 -4.42
C MET A 36 -0.32 12.45 -5.04
N GLN A 37 -0.85 13.62 -4.69
CA GLN A 37 -2.07 14.16 -5.32
C GLN A 37 -1.88 14.37 -6.83
N ALA A 38 -0.71 14.89 -7.24
CA ALA A 38 -0.38 15.03 -8.66
C ALA A 38 -0.23 13.67 -9.35
N TYR A 39 0.38 12.69 -8.69
CA TYR A 39 0.54 11.34 -9.21
C TYR A 39 -0.79 10.66 -9.51
N GLU A 40 -1.77 10.81 -8.62
CA GLU A 40 -3.11 10.24 -8.79
C GLU A 40 -4.00 11.01 -9.78
N THR A 41 -3.59 12.22 -10.18
CA THR A 41 -4.32 12.99 -11.18
C THR A 41 -4.26 12.27 -12.55
N PRO A 42 -5.40 12.10 -13.25
CA PRO A 42 -5.39 11.57 -14.61
C PRO A 42 -4.61 12.50 -15.55
N GLY A 43 -3.68 11.94 -16.32
CA GLY A 43 -2.90 12.70 -17.28
C GLY A 43 -2.07 11.80 -18.19
N GLU A 44 -1.78 12.29 -19.40
CA GLU A 44 -0.94 11.58 -20.39
C GLU A 44 0.56 11.83 -20.19
N ALA A 45 0.94 12.73 -19.28
CA ALA A 45 2.34 13.03 -19.00
C ALA A 45 3.01 11.89 -18.22
N SER A 46 4.32 11.71 -18.44
CA SER A 46 5.13 10.80 -17.65
C SER A 46 5.12 11.22 -16.17
N ARG A 47 4.81 10.27 -15.29
CA ARG A 47 4.85 10.44 -13.83
C ARG A 47 6.24 10.20 -13.23
N GLY A 48 7.24 9.85 -14.05
CA GLY A 48 8.58 9.48 -13.58
C GLY A 48 9.22 10.54 -12.69
N CYS A 49 9.14 11.81 -13.07
CA CYS A 49 9.71 12.91 -12.28
C CYS A 49 9.01 13.14 -10.93
N LEU A 50 7.73 12.74 -10.78
CA LEU A 50 7.05 12.75 -9.48
C LEU A 50 7.63 11.67 -8.57
N LEU A 51 7.85 10.46 -9.11
CA LEU A 51 8.47 9.36 -8.38
C LEU A 51 9.92 9.67 -8.00
N ASP A 52 10.71 10.22 -8.92
CA ASP A 52 12.10 10.64 -8.64
C ASP A 52 12.15 11.67 -7.49
N ALA A 53 11.19 12.62 -7.47
CA ALA A 53 11.10 13.60 -6.39
C ALA A 53 10.65 12.98 -5.07
N MET A 54 9.72 12.03 -5.08
CA MET A 54 9.31 11.30 -3.87
C MET A 54 10.48 10.49 -3.30
N ASP A 55 11.25 9.81 -4.15
CA ASP A 55 12.42 9.03 -3.75
C ASP A 55 13.48 9.90 -3.07
N ALA A 56 13.72 11.11 -3.61
CA ALA A 56 14.64 12.09 -3.04
C ALA A 56 14.20 12.62 -1.66
N LEU A 57 12.92 12.44 -1.27
CA LEU A 57 12.33 12.96 -0.04
C LEU A 57 12.15 11.89 1.05
N ASP A 58 12.84 10.76 0.95
CA ASP A 58 12.70 9.60 1.86
C ASP A 58 11.23 9.14 1.96
N PRO A 59 10.72 8.45 0.91
CA PRO A 59 9.32 8.09 0.83
C PRO A 59 8.92 7.12 1.94
N VAL A 60 9.89 6.41 2.55
CA VAL A 60 9.61 5.48 3.64
C VAL A 60 9.32 6.19 4.95
N ALA A 61 10.17 7.13 5.35
CA ALA A 61 9.90 7.96 6.52
C ALA A 61 8.61 8.78 6.32
N GLY A 62 8.46 9.36 5.13
CA GLY A 62 7.30 10.18 4.80
C GLY A 62 5.97 9.40 4.77
N ALA A 63 5.96 8.19 4.22
CA ALA A 63 4.76 7.34 4.26
C ALA A 63 4.35 7.01 5.70
N LEU A 64 5.32 6.69 6.57
CA LEU A 64 5.07 6.42 7.99
C LEU A 64 4.55 7.66 8.75
N GLU A 65 4.96 8.86 8.36
CA GLU A 65 4.40 10.10 8.90
C GLU A 65 2.96 10.30 8.43
N MET A 66 2.71 10.21 7.12
CA MET A 66 1.40 10.44 6.51
C MET A 66 0.31 9.50 7.04
N VAL A 67 0.62 8.23 7.28
CA VAL A 67 -0.38 7.27 7.80
C VAL A 67 -0.87 7.55 9.22
N ASN A 68 -0.15 8.39 9.96
CA ASN A 68 -0.52 8.84 11.30
C ASN A 68 -1.18 10.24 11.31
N ALA A 69 -1.42 10.84 10.14
CA ALA A 69 -2.13 12.12 10.05
C ALA A 69 -3.59 12.00 10.49
N ASP A 70 -4.19 13.10 10.94
CA ASP A 70 -5.62 13.14 11.30
C ASP A 70 -6.55 13.13 10.08
N ASP A 71 -6.05 13.51 8.90
CA ASP A 71 -6.80 13.58 7.66
C ASP A 71 -6.79 12.24 6.91
N ASP A 72 -7.97 11.65 6.72
CA ASP A 72 -8.12 10.33 6.08
C ASP A 72 -7.58 10.27 4.65
N GLU A 73 -7.62 11.38 3.91
CA GLU A 73 -7.07 11.42 2.56
C GLU A 73 -5.54 11.44 2.60
N VAL A 74 -4.92 12.20 3.50
CA VAL A 74 -3.47 12.16 3.72
C VAL A 74 -3.03 10.76 4.15
N ARG A 75 -3.77 10.12 5.06
CA ARG A 75 -3.51 8.73 5.46
C ARG A 75 -3.56 7.78 4.27
N ARG A 76 -4.62 7.86 3.45
CA ARG A 76 -4.80 7.03 2.25
C ARG A 76 -3.66 7.24 1.24
N LEU A 77 -3.24 8.49 1.01
CA LEU A 77 -2.08 8.80 0.17
C LEU A 77 -0.80 8.20 0.74
N GLY A 78 -0.62 8.22 2.07
CA GLY A 78 0.50 7.56 2.74
C GLY A 78 0.54 6.06 2.45
N VAL A 79 -0.61 5.39 2.52
CA VAL A 79 -0.71 3.95 2.18
C VAL A 79 -0.48 3.69 0.69
N HIS A 80 -0.86 4.62 -0.20
CA HIS A 80 -0.53 4.52 -1.63
C HIS A 80 0.98 4.74 -1.85
N LEU A 81 1.62 5.65 -1.11
CA LEU A 81 3.07 5.83 -1.19
C LEU A 81 3.83 4.55 -0.78
N MET A 82 3.34 3.82 0.24
CA MET A 82 3.87 2.50 0.62
C MET A 82 3.75 1.44 -0.50
N GLU A 83 2.78 1.57 -1.40
CA GLU A 83 2.63 0.68 -2.56
C GLU A 83 3.64 1.02 -3.66
N LEU A 84 3.92 2.31 -3.88
CA LEU A 84 4.89 2.76 -4.88
C LEU A 84 6.33 2.51 -4.45
N PHE A 85 6.60 2.58 -3.14
CA PHE A 85 7.91 2.36 -2.54
C PHE A 85 7.83 1.26 -1.47
N PRO A 86 7.70 -0.04 -1.85
CA PRO A 86 7.57 -1.14 -0.90
C PRO A 86 8.72 -1.21 0.10
N ASP A 87 8.41 -1.49 1.36
CA ASP A 87 9.37 -1.64 2.44
C ASP A 87 8.82 -2.57 3.52
N GLU A 88 9.64 -3.51 4.00
CA GLU A 88 9.23 -4.49 5.00
C GLU A 88 8.78 -3.83 6.33
N ARG A 89 9.25 -2.61 6.62
CA ARG A 89 8.85 -1.84 7.81
C ARG A 89 7.36 -1.50 7.86
N TYR A 90 6.65 -1.53 6.73
CA TYR A 90 5.21 -1.22 6.70
C TYR A 90 4.32 -2.37 7.11
N LEU A 91 4.82 -3.61 7.06
CA LEU A 91 3.97 -4.80 7.08
C LEU A 91 3.02 -4.85 8.30
N GLU A 92 3.54 -4.60 9.50
CA GLU A 92 2.75 -4.56 10.73
C GLU A 92 1.76 -3.38 10.77
N MET A 93 2.10 -2.26 10.12
CA MET A 93 1.18 -1.13 9.98
C MET A 93 0.03 -1.48 9.04
N LEU A 94 0.34 -2.10 7.89
CA LEU A 94 -0.65 -2.54 6.91
C LEU A 94 -1.60 -3.57 7.51
N GLU A 95 -1.10 -4.56 8.25
CA GLU A 95 -1.96 -5.53 8.97
C GLU A 95 -2.93 -4.81 9.92
N ARG A 96 -2.44 -3.85 10.71
CA ARG A 96 -3.28 -3.07 11.62
C ARG A 96 -4.36 -2.29 10.87
N MET A 97 -4.01 -1.68 9.74
CA MET A 97 -4.97 -0.93 8.93
C MET A 97 -6.04 -1.84 8.33
N ILE A 98 -5.63 -2.99 7.80
CA ILE A 98 -6.56 -3.98 7.24
C ILE A 98 -7.53 -4.47 8.32
N THR A 99 -7.05 -4.67 9.55
CA THR A 99 -7.87 -5.25 10.63
C THR A 99 -8.70 -4.24 11.42
N ARG A 100 -8.34 -2.94 11.41
CA ARG A 100 -8.97 -1.93 12.28
C ARG A 100 -9.64 -0.77 11.55
N GLU A 101 -9.25 -0.51 10.31
CA GLU A 101 -9.81 0.60 9.52
C GLU A 101 -10.98 0.12 8.66
N THR A 102 -11.77 1.09 8.17
CA THR A 102 -12.82 0.85 7.18
C THR A 102 -12.68 1.84 6.03
N GLY A 103 -13.46 1.64 4.95
CA GLY A 103 -13.53 2.62 3.87
C GLY A 103 -12.27 2.68 2.98
N PRO A 104 -11.91 3.87 2.46
CA PRO A 104 -10.83 4.01 1.48
C PRO A 104 -9.44 3.58 1.98
N VAL A 105 -9.08 3.93 3.22
CA VAL A 105 -7.78 3.56 3.83
C VAL A 105 -7.63 2.04 3.92
N HIS A 106 -8.68 1.36 4.39
CA HIS A 106 -8.71 -0.11 4.47
C HIS A 106 -8.50 -0.77 3.10
N ARG A 107 -9.26 -0.35 2.08
CA ARG A 107 -9.14 -0.92 0.72
C ARG A 107 -7.76 -0.67 0.11
N GLN A 108 -7.21 0.53 0.34
CA GLN A 108 -5.86 0.87 -0.10
C GLN A 108 -4.83 -0.01 0.61
N ALA A 109 -4.95 -0.23 1.93
CA ALA A 109 -4.04 -1.09 2.69
C ALA A 109 -4.06 -2.54 2.23
N LEU A 110 -5.25 -3.09 1.91
CA LEU A 110 -5.37 -4.42 1.31
C LEU A 110 -4.61 -4.51 -0.01
N ARG A 111 -4.82 -3.56 -0.92
CA ARG A 111 -4.10 -3.51 -2.20
C ARG A 111 -2.59 -3.39 -1.98
N THR A 112 -2.18 -2.45 -1.15
CA THR A 112 -0.77 -2.18 -0.84
C THR A 112 -0.08 -3.40 -0.24
N LEU A 113 -0.73 -4.19 0.63
CA LEU A 113 -0.14 -5.41 1.15
C LEU A 113 0.22 -6.38 0.02
N THR A 114 -0.62 -6.51 -1.01
CA THR A 114 -0.36 -7.44 -2.13
C THR A 114 0.81 -7.03 -3.03
N THR A 115 1.23 -5.76 -2.97
CA THR A 115 2.35 -5.22 -3.75
C THR A 115 3.67 -5.18 -2.97
N GLN A 116 3.65 -5.51 -1.68
CA GLN A 116 4.87 -5.60 -0.87
C GLN A 116 5.75 -6.79 -1.29
N TYR A 117 7.02 -6.76 -0.86
CA TYR A 117 7.92 -7.89 -1.01
C TYR A 117 7.34 -9.13 -0.31
N GLN A 118 7.18 -10.22 -1.07
CA GLN A 118 6.59 -11.49 -0.57
C GLN A 118 7.60 -12.31 0.24
N THR A 119 8.12 -11.71 1.31
CA THR A 119 9.06 -12.32 2.25
C THR A 119 8.34 -13.27 3.22
N ALA A 120 9.09 -13.97 4.07
CA ALA A 120 8.50 -14.82 5.11
C ALA A 120 7.67 -14.01 6.12
N ALA A 121 8.08 -12.76 6.42
CA ALA A 121 7.33 -11.87 7.31
C ALA A 121 5.98 -11.48 6.69
N TRP A 122 5.98 -11.16 5.39
CA TRP A 122 4.77 -10.90 4.63
C TRP A 122 3.82 -12.12 4.64
N GLU A 123 4.34 -13.31 4.36
CA GLU A 123 3.53 -14.54 4.34
C GLU A 123 2.92 -14.84 5.72
N ALA A 124 3.68 -14.62 6.80
CA ALA A 124 3.17 -14.77 8.15
C ALA A 124 2.02 -13.80 8.45
N ILE A 125 2.04 -12.58 7.93
CA ILE A 125 0.92 -11.63 8.04
C ILE A 125 -0.28 -12.11 7.25
N VAL A 126 -0.08 -12.51 5.98
CA VAL A 126 -1.19 -13.02 5.15
C VAL A 126 -1.84 -14.25 5.79
N ALA A 127 -1.05 -15.14 6.42
CA ALA A 127 -1.58 -16.27 7.18
C ALA A 127 -2.44 -15.84 8.37
N ARG A 128 -2.06 -14.79 9.11
CA ARG A 128 -2.88 -14.25 10.21
C ARG A 128 -4.21 -13.67 9.71
N LEU A 129 -4.22 -13.08 8.51
CA LEU A 129 -5.42 -12.49 7.90
C LEU A 129 -6.49 -13.53 7.51
N LEU A 130 -6.16 -14.83 7.47
CA LEU A 130 -7.17 -15.89 7.31
C LEU A 130 -8.22 -15.87 8.43
N ALA A 131 -7.86 -15.41 9.64
CA ALA A 131 -8.77 -15.32 10.78
C ALA A 131 -9.68 -14.07 10.76
N SER A 132 -9.62 -13.24 9.71
CA SER A 132 -10.46 -12.04 9.60
C SER A 132 -11.94 -12.38 9.47
N ASP A 133 -12.83 -11.60 10.10
CA ASP A 133 -14.28 -11.70 9.87
C ASP A 133 -14.70 -11.15 8.50
N ASP A 134 -13.86 -10.29 7.89
CA ASP A 134 -14.08 -9.71 6.58
C ASP A 134 -13.79 -10.73 5.46
N LEU A 135 -14.80 -10.98 4.62
CA LEU A 135 -14.72 -11.93 3.52
C LEU A 135 -13.70 -11.51 2.44
N ASP A 136 -13.56 -10.22 2.14
CA ASP A 136 -12.62 -9.73 1.14
C ASP A 136 -11.18 -9.93 1.62
N VAL A 137 -10.93 -9.69 2.92
CA VAL A 137 -9.64 -9.96 3.56
C VAL A 137 -9.29 -11.44 3.51
N ARG A 138 -10.23 -12.32 3.90
CA ARG A 138 -10.01 -13.78 3.84
C ARG A 138 -9.80 -14.26 2.40
N THR A 139 -10.57 -13.73 1.46
CA THR A 139 -10.44 -14.07 0.03
C THR A 139 -9.04 -13.74 -0.48
N MET A 140 -8.55 -12.53 -0.20
CA MET A 140 -7.19 -12.12 -0.53
C MET A 140 -6.16 -13.07 0.10
N ALA A 141 -6.29 -13.37 1.39
CA ALA A 141 -5.35 -14.24 2.10
C ALA A 141 -5.31 -15.66 1.51
N VAL A 142 -6.47 -16.28 1.27
CA VAL A 142 -6.58 -17.59 0.64
C VAL A 142 -5.96 -17.58 -0.75
N ASP A 143 -6.36 -16.62 -1.60
CA ASP A 143 -5.89 -16.56 -2.98
C ASP A 143 -4.36 -16.38 -3.06
N HIS A 144 -3.78 -15.60 -2.15
CA HIS A 144 -2.33 -15.40 -2.11
C HIS A 144 -1.59 -16.63 -1.59
N LEU A 145 -2.02 -17.23 -0.48
CA LEU A 145 -1.36 -18.42 0.09
C LEU A 145 -1.51 -19.65 -0.81
N ALA A 146 -2.65 -19.81 -1.49
CA ALA A 146 -2.89 -20.93 -2.42
C ALA A 146 -1.94 -20.91 -3.64
N ARG A 147 -1.39 -19.74 -3.98
CA ARG A 147 -0.38 -19.60 -5.05
C ARG A 147 1.05 -19.84 -4.58
N ARG A 148 1.27 -20.03 -3.27
CA ARG A 148 2.60 -20.25 -2.69
C ARG A 148 2.92 -21.74 -2.71
N THR A 149 4.19 -22.04 -2.91
CA THR A 149 4.71 -23.42 -2.87
C THR A 149 5.47 -23.70 -1.56
N THR A 150 5.21 -22.92 -0.51
CA THR A 150 5.87 -23.06 0.80
C THR A 150 5.05 -23.95 1.72
N ASP A 151 5.73 -24.77 2.53
CA ASP A 151 5.08 -25.61 3.53
C ASP A 151 4.29 -24.75 4.54
N SER A 152 4.82 -23.58 4.91
CA SER A 152 4.15 -22.64 5.81
C SER A 152 2.81 -22.13 5.27
N ALA A 153 2.70 -21.85 3.97
CA ALA A 153 1.42 -21.46 3.38
C ALA A 153 0.43 -22.63 3.36
N ALA A 154 0.89 -23.84 2.98
CA ALA A 154 0.06 -25.04 2.99
C ALA A 154 -0.44 -25.38 4.41
N ASP A 155 0.42 -25.26 5.42
CA ASP A 155 0.07 -25.49 6.83
C ASP A 155 -0.92 -24.47 7.36
N ALA A 156 -0.76 -23.18 6.99
CA ALA A 156 -1.71 -22.13 7.35
C ALA A 156 -3.10 -22.41 6.74
N LEU A 157 -3.16 -22.74 5.45
CA LEU A 157 -4.42 -23.07 4.76
C LEU A 157 -5.07 -24.33 5.32
N ARG A 158 -4.30 -25.40 5.58
CA ARG A 158 -4.79 -26.64 6.19
C ARG A 158 -5.33 -26.42 7.60
N SER A 159 -4.68 -25.55 8.37
CA SER A 159 -5.12 -25.19 9.72
C SER A 159 -6.39 -24.34 9.69
N HIS A 160 -6.56 -23.48 8.68
CA HIS A 160 -7.75 -22.63 8.52
C HIS A 160 -8.97 -23.37 7.97
N LEU A 161 -8.78 -24.38 7.12
CA LEU A 161 -9.87 -25.10 6.42
C LEU A 161 -11.06 -25.54 7.32
N PRO A 162 -10.84 -26.09 8.54
CA PRO A 162 -11.94 -26.48 9.42
C PRO A 162 -12.78 -25.30 9.93
N HIS A 163 -12.21 -24.09 9.93
CA HIS A 163 -12.81 -22.86 10.45
C HIS A 163 -13.43 -21.98 9.37
N GLU A 164 -13.04 -22.17 8.10
CA GLU A 164 -13.67 -21.44 7.01
C GLU A 164 -15.18 -21.75 6.96
N THR A 165 -16.00 -20.74 6.67
CA THR A 165 -17.46 -20.88 6.60
C THR A 165 -17.99 -20.62 5.21
N ASN A 166 -17.23 -19.88 4.39
CA ASN A 166 -17.55 -19.64 2.99
C ASN A 166 -17.23 -20.89 2.14
N PRO A 167 -18.22 -21.49 1.45
CA PRO A 167 -18.03 -22.72 0.69
C PRO A 167 -17.09 -22.54 -0.51
N ASP A 168 -17.06 -21.36 -1.14
CA ASP A 168 -16.17 -21.09 -2.28
C ASP A 168 -14.72 -21.02 -1.81
N LEU A 169 -14.45 -20.36 -0.67
CA LEU A 169 -13.11 -20.33 -0.09
C LEU A 169 -12.66 -21.72 0.37
N LYS A 170 -13.54 -22.54 0.96
CA LYS A 170 -13.22 -23.95 1.26
C LYS A 170 -12.76 -24.70 0.02
N ALA A 171 -13.54 -24.63 -1.06
CA ALA A 171 -13.22 -25.33 -2.30
C ALA A 171 -11.88 -24.87 -2.88
N ARG A 172 -11.57 -23.56 -2.81
CA ARG A 172 -10.26 -23.03 -3.23
C ARG A 172 -9.11 -23.56 -2.38
N ILE A 173 -9.28 -23.59 -1.06
CA ILE A 173 -8.28 -24.14 -0.14
C ILE A 173 -8.02 -25.61 -0.45
N GLU A 174 -9.08 -26.42 -0.56
CA GLU A 174 -8.98 -27.85 -0.86
C GLU A 174 -8.30 -28.14 -2.21
N GLN A 175 -8.50 -27.28 -3.22
CA GLN A 175 -7.84 -27.41 -4.53
C GLN A 175 -6.35 -27.04 -4.50
N SER A 176 -5.91 -26.30 -3.48
CA SER A 176 -4.53 -25.80 -3.36
C SER A 176 -3.61 -26.67 -2.49
N LEU A 177 -4.18 -27.62 -1.75
CA LEU A 177 -3.48 -28.55 -0.84
C LEU A 177 -3.26 -29.92 -1.48
#